data_AF-A0A7S3VWT9-F1
#
_entry.id   AF-A0A7S3VWT9-F1
#
_cell.length_a   1.000
_cell.length_b   1.000
_cell.length_c   1.000
_cell.angle_alpha   90.00
_cell.angle_beta   90.00
_cell.angle_gamma   90.00
#
_symmetry.space_group_name_H-M   'P 1'
#
loop_
_entity.id
_entity.type
_entity.pdbx_description
1 polymer ?
#
loop_
_entity_poly.entity_id
_entity_poly.type
_entity_poly.pdbx_seq_one_letter_code
_entity_poly.pdbx_strand_id
1 'polypeptide(L)'
;RAEKKLAKVTATAKEQRERLESAELISSAMERVQKAEGALQRYSEAELPFLKGLESLATGEAMKALTACEAAALEAQKAITEARTFIVQKLLDAKSFTDGVADACTKELLQHQKKLDASAGKLTELKKDTAQRRHKAQMQASSEKVTKVEESVQALANTVSKFSDDKMDKMTPEEAVAMCEEIAQSEADAQTAVTDARKYLAMRMQDVKSSTEAQRGPMMA
;
A
#
# COMPACT_ATOMS: atom_id res chain seq x y z
N ARG A 1 25.09 41.08 -48.65
CA ARG A 1 25.68 39.71 -48.60
C ARG A 1 26.12 39.30 -47.19
N ALA A 2 26.66 40.22 -46.38
CA ALA A 2 27.05 39.95 -44.99
C ALA A 2 25.85 39.69 -44.05
N GLU A 3 24.79 40.49 -44.12
CA GLU A 3 23.59 40.34 -43.28
C GLU A 3 22.91 38.96 -43.45
N LYS A 4 22.78 38.48 -44.69
CA LYS A 4 22.24 37.13 -44.96
C LYS A 4 23.11 36.02 -44.36
N LYS A 5 24.44 36.19 -44.33
CA LYS A 5 25.35 35.24 -43.69
C LYS A 5 25.20 35.28 -42.17
N LEU A 6 25.13 36.48 -41.60
CA LEU A 6 24.93 36.67 -40.16
C LEU A 6 23.61 36.05 -39.69
N ALA A 7 22.50 36.33 -40.38
CA ALA A 7 21.19 35.74 -40.08
C ALA A 7 21.21 34.21 -40.13
N LYS A 8 21.90 33.62 -41.12
CA LYS A 8 22.07 32.16 -41.20
C LYS A 8 22.84 31.61 -40.01
N VAL A 9 23.97 32.23 -39.65
CA VAL A 9 24.78 31.79 -38.49
C VAL A 9 23.99 31.92 -37.20
N THR A 10 23.24 33.01 -36.99
CA THR A 10 22.39 33.19 -35.80
C THR A 10 21.28 32.15 -35.73
N ALA A 11 20.62 31.83 -36.84
CA ALA A 11 19.58 30.81 -36.89
C ALA A 11 20.16 29.42 -36.56
N THR A 12 21.31 29.05 -37.15
CA THR A 12 21.98 27.78 -36.85
C THR A 12 22.44 27.73 -35.39
N ALA A 13 23.01 28.81 -34.85
CA ALA A 13 23.44 28.85 -33.45
C ALA A 13 22.26 28.70 -32.48
N LYS A 14 21.12 29.34 -32.78
CA LYS A 14 19.87 29.19 -32.01
C LYS A 14 19.40 27.74 -32.02
N GLU A 15 19.32 27.12 -33.20
CA GLU A 15 18.88 25.73 -33.34
C GLU A 15 19.81 24.76 -32.58
N GLN A 16 21.14 24.94 -32.66
CA GLN A 16 22.08 24.10 -31.91
C GLN A 16 21.91 24.25 -30.39
N ARG A 17 21.69 25.48 -29.91
CA ARG A 17 21.42 25.74 -28.48
C ARG A 17 20.14 25.03 -28.03
N GLU A 18 19.07 25.16 -28.79
CA GLU A 18 17.78 24.50 -28.49
C GLU A 18 17.90 22.97 -28.53
N ARG A 19 18.72 22.40 -29.41
CA ARG A 19 19.00 20.96 -29.42
C ARG A 19 19.67 20.48 -28.14
N LEU A 20 20.63 21.24 -27.60
CA LEU A 20 21.27 20.92 -26.33
C LEU A 20 20.26 21.00 -25.17
N GLU A 21 19.48 22.08 -25.12
CA GLU A 21 18.43 22.26 -24.10
C GLU A 21 17.38 21.13 -24.18
N SER A 22 16.94 20.77 -25.38
CA SER A 22 16.05 19.62 -25.60
C SER A 22 16.66 18.31 -25.08
N ALA A 23 17.96 18.07 -25.29
CA ALA A 23 18.62 16.86 -24.82
C ALA A 23 18.66 16.79 -23.29
N GLU A 24 18.94 17.91 -22.61
CA GLU A 24 18.91 18.00 -21.14
C GLU A 24 17.50 17.77 -20.57
N LEU A 25 16.47 18.33 -21.23
CA LEU A 25 15.08 18.12 -20.87
C LEU A 25 14.67 16.64 -20.97
N ILE A 26 15.02 15.99 -22.09
CA ILE A 26 14.75 14.57 -22.30
C ILE A 26 15.49 13.72 -21.25
N SER A 27 16.76 14.00 -20.99
CA SER A 27 17.54 13.28 -19.96
C SER A 27 16.89 13.40 -18.58
N SER A 28 16.46 14.60 -18.20
CA SER A 28 15.78 14.84 -16.92
C SER A 28 14.44 14.12 -16.82
N ALA A 29 13.69 14.04 -17.93
CA ALA A 29 12.43 13.29 -17.99
C ALA A 29 12.69 11.78 -17.86
N MET A 30 13.72 11.27 -18.55
CA MET A 30 14.14 9.87 -18.47
C MET A 30 14.52 9.46 -17.05
N GLU A 31 15.32 10.26 -16.34
CA GLU A 31 15.69 9.97 -14.94
C GLU A 31 14.48 9.87 -14.02
N ARG A 32 13.47 10.74 -14.22
CA ARG A 32 12.23 10.70 -13.43
C ARG A 32 11.38 9.48 -13.75
N VAL A 33 11.30 9.09 -15.02
CA VAL A 33 10.63 7.83 -15.42
C VAL A 33 11.34 6.63 -14.82
N GLN A 34 12.68 6.58 -14.85
CA GLN A 34 13.46 5.50 -14.22
C GLN A 34 13.25 5.43 -12.70
N LYS A 35 13.15 6.59 -12.02
CA LYS A 35 12.80 6.62 -10.59
C LYS A 35 11.41 6.02 -10.33
N ALA A 36 10.42 6.34 -11.17
CA ALA A 36 9.08 5.78 -11.08
C ALA A 36 9.07 4.27 -11.34
N GLU A 37 9.78 3.79 -12.37
CA GLU A 37 9.95 2.36 -12.67
C GLU A 37 10.67 1.62 -11.54
N GLY A 38 11.72 2.22 -10.97
CA GLY A 38 12.45 1.65 -9.84
C GLY A 38 11.59 1.56 -8.56
N ALA A 39 10.76 2.57 -8.28
CA ALA A 39 9.81 2.51 -7.17
C ALA A 39 8.74 1.42 -7.37
N LEU A 40 8.24 1.27 -8.60
CA LEU A 40 7.31 0.20 -8.95
C LEU A 40 7.95 -1.20 -8.85
N GLN A 41 9.23 -1.32 -9.20
CA GLN A 41 9.98 -2.55 -9.03
C GLN A 41 10.13 -2.94 -7.55
N ARG A 42 10.41 -1.98 -6.66
CA ARG A 42 10.44 -2.24 -5.21
C ARG A 42 9.09 -2.69 -4.67
N TYR A 43 7.99 -2.15 -5.20
CA TYR A 43 6.66 -2.67 -4.87
C TYR A 43 6.51 -4.13 -5.32
N SER A 44 6.88 -4.43 -6.56
CA SER A 44 6.85 -5.82 -7.06
C SER A 44 7.70 -6.77 -6.20
N GLU A 45 8.84 -6.30 -5.68
CA GLU A 45 9.69 -7.03 -4.74
C GLU A 45 9.03 -7.23 -3.37
N ALA A 46 8.33 -6.21 -2.86
CA ALA A 46 7.55 -6.30 -1.63
C ALA A 46 6.42 -7.34 -1.74
N GLU A 47 5.89 -7.59 -2.94
CA GLU A 47 4.87 -8.61 -3.19
C GLU A 47 5.42 -10.06 -3.30
N LEU A 48 6.75 -10.24 -3.40
CA LEU A 48 7.36 -11.56 -3.58
C LEU A 48 6.92 -12.62 -2.55
N PRO A 49 6.69 -12.31 -1.26
CA PRO A 49 6.17 -13.28 -0.32
C PRO A 49 4.86 -13.92 -0.79
N PHE A 50 3.94 -13.12 -1.33
CA PHE A 50 2.63 -13.61 -1.78
C PHE A 50 2.74 -14.45 -3.06
N LEU A 51 3.64 -14.11 -3.98
CA LEU A 51 3.87 -14.88 -5.20
C LEU A 51 4.46 -16.27 -4.94
N LYS A 52 5.15 -16.47 -3.81
CA LYS A 52 5.69 -17.77 -3.40
C LYS A 52 4.68 -18.67 -2.71
N GLY A 53 3.38 -18.35 -2.77
CA GLY A 53 2.33 -19.14 -2.14
C GLY A 53 2.29 -19.00 -0.62
N LEU A 54 2.97 -18.01 -0.04
CA LEU A 54 2.91 -17.70 1.38
C LEU A 54 1.61 -16.96 1.76
N GLU A 55 0.51 -17.20 1.02
CA GLU A 55 -0.81 -16.65 1.36
C GLU A 55 -1.36 -17.19 2.70
N SER A 56 -0.68 -18.20 3.28
CA SER A 56 -0.97 -18.78 4.60
C SER A 56 0.10 -18.43 5.66
N LEU A 57 0.80 -17.30 5.51
CA LEU A 57 1.61 -16.78 6.62
C LEU A 57 0.73 -16.67 7.87
N ALA A 58 1.32 -16.91 9.03
CA ALA A 58 0.69 -16.52 10.29
C ALA A 58 0.23 -15.07 10.14
N THR A 59 -1.00 -14.78 10.53
CA THR A 59 -1.72 -13.52 10.28
C THR A 59 -0.87 -12.26 10.53
N GLY A 60 0.06 -12.31 11.50
CA GLY A 60 1.01 -11.23 11.77
C GLY A 60 2.08 -10.98 10.69
N GLU A 61 2.64 -12.00 10.07
CA GLU A 61 3.66 -11.88 9.02
C GLU A 61 3.04 -11.41 7.70
N ALA A 62 1.85 -11.93 7.36
CA ALA A 62 1.07 -11.45 6.22
C ALA A 62 0.80 -9.94 6.32
N MET A 63 0.35 -9.47 7.50
CA MET A 63 0.08 -8.05 7.74
C MET A 63 1.34 -7.18 7.65
N LYS A 64 2.50 -7.65 8.12
CA LYS A 64 3.77 -6.92 7.96
C LYS A 64 4.15 -6.77 6.48
N ALA A 65 4.03 -7.84 5.69
CA ALA A 65 4.32 -7.81 4.26
C ALA A 65 3.35 -6.88 3.51
N LEU A 66 2.06 -6.87 3.87
CA LEU A 66 1.06 -5.95 3.32
C LEU A 66 1.38 -4.48 3.62
N THR A 67 1.80 -4.15 4.84
CA THR A 67 2.23 -2.79 5.19
C THR A 67 3.43 -2.34 4.34
N ALA A 68 4.39 -3.24 4.09
CA ALA A 68 5.53 -2.93 3.21
C ALA A 68 5.09 -2.70 1.76
N CYS A 69 4.15 -3.50 1.25
CA CYS A 69 3.55 -3.31 -0.07
C CYS A 69 2.87 -1.94 -0.20
N GLU A 70 2.10 -1.53 0.81
CA GLU A 70 1.40 -0.24 0.81
C GLU A 70 2.37 0.95 0.86
N ALA A 71 3.43 0.86 1.66
CA ALA A 71 4.47 1.87 1.69
C ALA A 71 5.14 2.02 0.31
N ALA A 72 5.52 0.90 -0.32
CA ALA A 72 6.08 0.90 -1.67
C ALA A 72 5.09 1.43 -2.72
N ALA A 73 3.79 1.13 -2.57
CA ALA A 73 2.73 1.66 -3.43
C ALA A 73 2.63 3.19 -3.36
N LEU A 74 2.76 3.77 -2.17
CA LEU A 74 2.76 5.22 -1.97
C LEU A 74 3.98 5.88 -2.61
N GLU A 75 5.16 5.28 -2.46
CA GLU A 75 6.39 5.76 -3.10
C GLU A 75 6.28 5.72 -4.63
N ALA A 76 5.80 4.61 -5.19
CA ALA A 76 5.59 4.46 -6.63
C ALA A 76 4.56 5.48 -7.15
N GLN A 77 3.44 5.67 -6.43
CA GLN A 77 2.42 6.65 -6.79
C GLN A 77 2.99 8.06 -6.81
N LYS A 78 3.78 8.44 -5.80
CA LYS A 78 4.42 9.75 -5.70
C LYS A 78 5.38 9.97 -6.88
N ALA A 79 6.28 9.01 -7.12
CA ALA A 79 7.26 9.11 -8.21
C ALA A 79 6.59 9.21 -9.58
N ILE A 80 5.51 8.44 -9.81
CA ILE A 80 4.72 8.51 -11.05
C ILE A 80 4.09 9.89 -11.23
N THR A 81 3.44 10.43 -10.19
CA THR A 81 2.80 11.75 -10.25
C THR A 81 3.83 12.85 -10.50
N GLU A 82 4.97 12.83 -9.81
CA GLU A 82 6.05 13.81 -10.00
C GLU A 82 6.64 13.75 -11.42
N ALA A 83 6.82 12.55 -11.99
CA ALA A 83 7.29 12.39 -13.35
C ALA A 83 6.26 12.89 -14.38
N ARG A 84 4.96 12.63 -14.18
CA ARG A 84 3.88 13.10 -15.06
C ARG A 84 3.83 14.62 -15.10
N THR A 85 3.81 15.24 -13.92
CA THR A 85 3.78 16.71 -13.81
C THR A 85 4.99 17.33 -14.52
N PHE A 86 6.18 16.75 -14.33
CA PHE A 86 7.38 17.22 -15.02
C PHE A 86 7.26 17.10 -16.54
N ILE A 87 6.86 15.94 -17.07
CA ILE A 87 6.72 15.73 -18.52
C ILE A 87 5.69 16.70 -19.13
N VAL A 88 4.54 16.90 -18.47
CA VAL A 88 3.52 17.86 -18.93
C VAL A 88 4.10 19.28 -18.98
N GLN A 89 4.84 19.70 -17.97
CA GLN A 89 5.52 20.99 -17.98
C GLN A 89 6.53 21.09 -19.13
N LYS A 90 7.33 20.05 -19.37
CA LYS A 90 8.35 20.07 -20.43
C LYS A 90 7.80 19.98 -21.84
N LEU A 91 6.63 19.39 -22.02
CA LEU A 91 5.88 19.46 -23.28
C LEU A 91 5.42 20.89 -23.60
N LEU A 92 5.22 21.76 -22.61
CA LEU A 92 4.95 23.18 -22.83
C LEU A 92 6.24 23.94 -23.19
N ASP A 93 7.33 23.67 -22.47
CA ASP A 93 8.64 24.30 -22.73
C ASP A 93 9.13 23.99 -24.16
N ALA A 94 8.94 22.75 -24.63
CA ALA A 94 9.34 22.31 -25.97
C ALA A 94 8.67 23.11 -27.10
N LYS A 95 7.49 23.72 -26.87
CA LYS A 95 6.79 24.56 -27.88
C LYS A 95 7.52 25.87 -28.16
N SER A 96 8.45 26.28 -27.31
CA SER A 96 9.24 27.49 -27.50
C SER A 96 10.42 27.31 -28.46
N PHE A 97 10.77 26.05 -28.77
CA PHE A 97 11.86 25.72 -29.69
C PHE A 97 11.43 25.90 -31.15
N THR A 98 12.43 25.95 -32.04
CA THR A 98 12.22 25.86 -33.49
C THR A 98 11.56 24.53 -33.87
N ASP A 99 10.69 24.54 -34.89
CA ASP A 99 9.79 23.42 -35.25
C ASP A 99 10.47 22.05 -35.25
N GLY A 100 11.63 21.91 -35.89
CA GLY A 100 12.35 20.63 -35.96
C GLY A 100 12.86 20.13 -34.61
N VAL A 101 13.27 21.03 -33.72
CA VAL A 101 13.70 20.69 -32.36
C VAL A 101 12.49 20.43 -31.46
N ALA A 102 11.45 21.24 -31.58
CA ALA A 102 10.19 21.09 -30.86
C ALA A 102 9.54 19.73 -31.14
N ASP A 103 9.45 19.32 -32.41
CA ASP A 103 8.88 18.05 -32.84
C ASP A 103 9.66 16.86 -32.29
N ALA A 104 11.00 16.91 -32.38
CA ALA A 104 11.87 15.86 -31.85
C ALA A 104 11.74 15.74 -30.32
N CYS A 105 11.80 16.88 -29.61
CA CYS A 105 11.65 16.93 -28.16
C CYS A 105 10.30 16.38 -27.70
N THR A 106 9.22 16.84 -28.34
CA THR A 106 7.84 16.43 -28.05
C THR A 106 7.67 14.93 -28.25
N LYS A 107 8.20 14.38 -29.35
CA LYS A 107 8.12 12.95 -29.64
C LYS A 107 8.77 12.09 -28.56
N GLU A 108 9.96 12.47 -28.07
CA GLU A 108 10.65 11.74 -27.01
C GLU A 108 9.93 11.87 -25.66
N LEU A 109 9.50 13.08 -25.29
CA LEU A 109 8.72 13.29 -24.06
C LEU A 109 7.41 12.48 -24.06
N LEU A 110 6.72 12.37 -25.20
CA LEU A 110 5.53 11.53 -25.34
C LEU A 110 5.83 10.03 -25.23
N GLN A 111 7.02 9.56 -25.64
CA GLN A 111 7.43 8.18 -25.40
C GLN A 111 7.63 7.92 -23.91
N HIS A 112 8.25 8.86 -23.18
CA HIS A 112 8.40 8.78 -21.73
C HIS A 112 7.04 8.82 -21.01
N GLN A 113 6.11 9.67 -21.47
CA GLN A 113 4.74 9.70 -20.95
C GLN A 113 4.04 8.34 -21.10
N LYS A 114 4.15 7.68 -22.27
CA LYS A 114 3.57 6.34 -22.50
C LYS A 114 4.13 5.28 -21.56
N LYS A 115 5.45 5.29 -21.31
CA LYS A 115 6.06 4.37 -20.34
C LYS A 115 5.51 4.59 -18.93
N LEU A 116 5.34 5.86 -18.57
CA LEU A 116 4.81 6.24 -17.27
C LEU A 116 3.35 5.84 -17.08
N ASP A 117 2.54 5.94 -18.14
CA ASP A 117 1.15 5.47 -18.14
C ASP A 117 1.05 3.95 -18.01
N ALA A 118 1.95 3.20 -18.64
CA ALA A 118 2.05 1.76 -18.43
C ALA A 118 2.43 1.42 -16.97
N SER A 119 3.39 2.15 -16.38
CA SER A 119 3.76 2.00 -14.96
C SER A 119 2.60 2.32 -14.02
N ALA A 120 1.80 3.34 -14.33
CA ALA A 120 0.60 3.69 -13.55
C ALA A 120 -0.50 2.62 -13.65
N GLY A 121 -0.66 2.01 -14.83
CA GLY A 121 -1.55 0.86 -15.02
C GLY A 121 -1.15 -0.31 -14.12
N LYS A 122 0.12 -0.72 -14.18
CA LYS A 122 0.67 -1.78 -13.32
C LYS A 122 0.52 -1.46 -11.83
N LEU A 123 0.82 -0.22 -11.41
CA LEU A 123 0.62 0.21 -10.03
C LEU A 123 -0.83 0.03 -9.58
N THR A 124 -1.80 0.32 -10.45
CA THR A 124 -3.23 0.16 -10.15
C THR A 124 -3.59 -1.30 -9.92
N GLU A 125 -3.06 -2.20 -10.75
CA GLU A 125 -3.26 -3.65 -10.59
C GLU A 125 -2.65 -4.17 -9.29
N LEU A 126 -1.39 -3.84 -8.99
CA LEU A 126 -0.74 -4.26 -7.73
C LEU A 126 -1.49 -3.74 -6.50
N LYS A 127 -1.95 -2.48 -6.53
CA LYS A 127 -2.76 -1.92 -5.42
C LYS A 127 -4.06 -2.68 -5.21
N LYS A 128 -4.71 -3.12 -6.28
CA LYS A 128 -5.92 -3.94 -6.19
C LYS A 128 -5.63 -5.29 -5.55
N ASP A 129 -4.57 -5.95 -5.97
CA ASP A 129 -4.17 -7.26 -5.44
C ASP A 129 -3.78 -7.16 -3.96
N THR A 130 -2.97 -6.15 -3.60
CA THR A 130 -2.62 -5.85 -2.20
C THR A 130 -3.88 -5.59 -1.35
N ALA A 131 -4.85 -4.81 -1.86
CA ALA A 131 -6.10 -4.56 -1.14
C ALA A 131 -6.93 -5.83 -0.92
N GLN A 132 -7.03 -6.70 -1.93
CA GLN A 132 -7.71 -8.00 -1.81
C GLN A 132 -7.04 -8.90 -0.77
N ARG A 133 -5.70 -9.00 -0.80
CA ARG A 133 -4.92 -9.76 0.18
C ARG A 133 -5.10 -9.20 1.59
N ARG A 134 -5.10 -7.87 1.75
CA ARG A 134 -5.37 -7.21 3.04
C ARG A 134 -6.75 -7.53 3.57
N HIS A 135 -7.77 -7.49 2.73
CA HIS A 135 -9.12 -7.86 3.13
C HIS A 135 -9.18 -9.32 3.61
N LYS A 136 -8.58 -10.25 2.86
CA LYS A 136 -8.52 -11.68 3.23
C LYS A 136 -7.81 -11.90 4.57
N ALA A 137 -6.64 -11.29 4.76
CA ALA A 137 -5.87 -11.41 6.00
C ALA A 137 -6.63 -10.84 7.22
N GLN A 138 -7.31 -9.71 7.05
CA GLN A 138 -8.13 -9.12 8.13
C GLN A 138 -9.35 -9.98 8.49
N MET A 139 -9.98 -10.60 7.50
CA MET A 139 -11.11 -11.49 7.73
C MET A 139 -10.68 -12.76 8.48
N GLN A 140 -9.55 -13.36 8.09
CA GLN A 140 -8.96 -14.51 8.80
C GLN A 140 -8.59 -14.15 10.24
N ALA A 141 -7.91 -13.02 10.45
CA ALA A 141 -7.57 -12.52 11.77
C ALA A 141 -8.80 -12.33 12.68
N SER A 142 -9.88 -11.79 12.12
CA SER A 142 -11.13 -11.59 12.85
C SER A 142 -11.75 -12.93 13.25
N SER A 143 -11.76 -13.89 12.32
CA SER A 143 -12.25 -15.25 12.58
C SER A 143 -11.44 -15.93 13.70
N GLU A 144 -10.11 -15.87 13.64
CA GLU A 144 -9.22 -16.44 14.67
C GLU A 144 -9.49 -15.85 16.06
N LYS A 145 -9.74 -14.54 16.14
CA LYS A 145 -10.08 -13.87 17.40
C LYS A 145 -11.44 -14.29 17.94
N VAL A 146 -12.45 -14.45 17.08
CA VAL A 146 -13.78 -14.92 17.48
C VAL A 146 -13.72 -16.38 17.94
N THR A 147 -13.06 -17.26 17.19
CA THR A 147 -12.87 -18.67 17.60
C THR A 147 -12.17 -18.76 18.95
N LYS A 148 -11.13 -17.96 19.20
CA LYS A 148 -10.47 -17.93 20.50
C LYS A 148 -11.42 -17.51 21.64
N VAL A 149 -12.32 -16.54 21.39
CA VAL A 149 -13.36 -16.17 22.36
C VAL A 149 -14.31 -17.33 22.62
N GLU A 150 -14.80 -17.98 21.56
CA GLU A 150 -15.70 -19.13 21.66
C GLU A 150 -15.07 -20.28 22.47
N GLU A 151 -13.81 -20.61 22.18
CA GLU A 151 -13.05 -21.63 22.89
C GLU A 151 -12.84 -21.27 24.37
N SER A 152 -12.42 -20.04 24.69
CA SER A 152 -12.22 -19.62 26.08
C SER A 152 -13.52 -19.54 26.88
N VAL A 153 -14.63 -19.09 26.26
CA VAL A 153 -15.95 -19.06 26.91
C VAL A 153 -16.49 -20.48 27.11
N GLN A 154 -16.30 -21.38 26.14
CA GLN A 154 -16.70 -22.78 26.31
C GLN A 154 -15.86 -23.47 27.40
N ALA A 155 -14.58 -23.16 27.51
CA ALA A 155 -13.73 -23.66 28.59
C ALA A 155 -14.24 -23.17 29.96
N LEU A 156 -14.55 -21.88 30.11
CA LEU A 156 -15.17 -21.32 31.31
C LEU A 156 -16.50 -22.02 31.64
N ALA A 157 -17.38 -22.19 30.66
CA ALA A 157 -18.66 -22.88 30.85
C ALA A 157 -18.47 -24.32 31.34
N ASN A 158 -17.49 -25.03 30.78
CA ASN A 158 -17.14 -26.39 31.22
C ASN A 158 -16.60 -26.39 32.65
N THR A 159 -15.74 -25.44 33.02
CA THR A 159 -15.21 -25.31 34.39
C THR A 159 -16.31 -24.99 35.39
N VAL A 160 -17.19 -24.03 35.07
CA VAL A 160 -18.34 -23.67 35.92
C VAL A 160 -19.34 -24.83 36.04
N SER A 161 -19.52 -25.65 35.00
CA SER A 161 -20.39 -26.84 35.08
C SER A 161 -19.92 -27.89 36.09
N LYS A 162 -18.64 -27.88 36.48
CA LYS A 162 -18.14 -28.71 37.59
C LYS A 162 -18.77 -28.29 38.93
N PHE A 163 -19.24 -27.05 39.01
CA PHE A 163 -19.94 -26.41 40.13
C PHE A 163 -21.47 -26.68 40.10
N SER A 164 -21.88 -27.88 39.69
CA SER A 164 -23.29 -28.30 39.73
C SER A 164 -23.71 -28.64 41.17
N ASP A 165 -24.93 -28.28 41.57
CA ASP A 165 -25.47 -28.46 42.94
C ASP A 165 -25.24 -29.88 43.51
N ASP A 166 -25.39 -30.92 42.69
CA ASP A 166 -25.18 -32.33 43.07
C ASP A 166 -23.75 -32.67 43.54
N LYS A 167 -22.76 -31.82 43.23
CA LYS A 167 -21.35 -32.01 43.60
C LYS A 167 -20.92 -31.15 44.78
N MET A 168 -21.59 -30.03 45.03
CA MET A 168 -21.19 -29.11 46.10
C MET A 168 -21.35 -29.72 47.49
N ASP A 169 -22.41 -30.50 47.72
CA ASP A 169 -22.68 -31.14 49.01
C ASP A 169 -21.64 -32.22 49.40
N LYS A 170 -20.75 -32.60 48.46
CA LYS A 170 -19.74 -33.66 48.64
C LYS A 170 -18.30 -33.17 48.59
N MET A 171 -18.08 -31.87 48.32
CA MET A 171 -16.74 -31.30 48.22
C MET A 171 -16.19 -30.89 49.57
N THR A 172 -14.88 -31.06 49.75
CA THR A 172 -14.18 -30.48 50.89
C THR A 172 -13.97 -28.96 50.70
N PRO A 173 -13.71 -28.21 51.78
CA PRO A 173 -13.34 -26.80 51.67
C PRO A 173 -12.13 -26.56 50.76
N GLU A 174 -11.12 -27.43 50.81
CA GLU A 174 -9.92 -27.34 49.97
C GLU A 174 -10.24 -27.57 48.48
N GLU A 175 -11.10 -28.54 48.17
CA GLU A 175 -11.54 -28.80 46.79
C GLU A 175 -12.38 -27.64 46.24
N ALA A 176 -13.22 -27.03 47.09
CA ALA A 176 -14.01 -25.87 46.72
C ALA A 176 -13.13 -24.64 46.40
N VAL A 177 -12.09 -24.40 47.20
CA VAL A 177 -11.12 -23.31 46.94
C VAL A 177 -10.38 -23.54 45.62
N ALA A 178 -9.84 -24.74 45.39
CA ALA A 178 -9.12 -25.06 44.16
C ALA A 178 -10.00 -24.90 42.91
N MET A 179 -11.28 -25.28 42.99
CA MET A 179 -12.24 -25.06 41.90
C MET A 179 -12.55 -23.57 41.68
N CYS A 180 -12.72 -22.77 42.74
CA CYS A 180 -12.90 -21.33 42.61
C CYS A 180 -11.69 -20.65 41.93
N GLU A 181 -10.47 -21.10 42.23
CA GLU A 181 -9.26 -20.64 41.56
C GLU A 181 -9.24 -21.02 40.06
N GLU A 182 -9.65 -22.26 39.73
CA GLU A 182 -9.77 -22.70 38.33
C GLU A 182 -10.82 -21.88 37.55
N ILE A 183 -11.97 -21.60 38.17
CA ILE A 183 -13.01 -20.73 37.59
C ILE A 183 -12.46 -19.33 37.35
N ALA A 184 -11.84 -18.72 38.37
CA ALA A 184 -11.27 -17.37 38.27
C ALA A 184 -10.22 -17.26 37.17
N GLN A 185 -9.37 -18.28 37.00
CA GLN A 185 -8.38 -18.33 35.92
C GLN A 185 -9.06 -18.44 34.54
N SER A 186 -10.03 -19.36 34.40
CA SER A 186 -10.76 -19.51 33.13
C SER A 186 -11.60 -18.29 32.75
N GLU A 187 -12.12 -17.56 33.74
CA GLU A 187 -12.81 -16.28 33.56
C GLU A 187 -11.83 -15.20 33.08
N ALA A 188 -10.65 -15.10 33.70
CA ALA A 188 -9.62 -14.16 33.30
C ALA A 188 -9.14 -14.40 31.85
N ASP A 189 -8.99 -15.66 31.45
CA ASP A 189 -8.62 -16.03 30.09
C ASP A 189 -9.71 -15.66 29.07
N ALA A 190 -10.97 -15.97 29.38
CA ALA A 190 -12.11 -15.59 28.54
C ALA A 190 -12.27 -14.06 28.43
N GLN A 191 -12.13 -13.34 29.53
CA GLN A 191 -12.20 -11.88 29.56
C GLN A 191 -11.05 -11.24 28.74
N THR A 192 -9.86 -11.84 28.80
CA THR A 192 -8.71 -11.42 27.98
C THR A 192 -9.01 -11.64 26.50
N ALA A 193 -9.50 -12.82 26.12
CA ALA A 193 -9.87 -13.13 24.73
C ALA A 193 -10.93 -12.16 24.18
N VAL A 194 -11.99 -11.88 24.96
CA VAL A 194 -13.05 -10.92 24.59
C VAL A 194 -12.49 -9.52 24.42
N THR A 195 -11.63 -9.09 25.35
CA THR A 195 -11.01 -7.76 25.30
C THR A 195 -10.14 -7.61 24.06
N ASP A 196 -9.33 -8.61 23.74
CA ASP A 196 -8.48 -8.62 22.54
C ASP A 196 -9.30 -8.60 21.25
N ALA A 197 -10.36 -9.40 21.17
CA ALA A 197 -11.26 -9.41 20.01
C ALA A 197 -11.95 -8.05 19.81
N ARG A 198 -12.47 -7.45 20.89
CA ARG A 198 -13.08 -6.11 20.85
C ARG A 198 -12.09 -5.04 20.40
N LYS A 199 -10.87 -5.03 20.95
CA LYS A 199 -9.81 -4.09 20.54
C LYS A 199 -9.49 -4.25 19.06
N TYR A 200 -9.33 -5.48 18.59
CA TYR A 200 -9.04 -5.76 17.19
C TYR A 200 -10.15 -5.24 16.26
N LEU A 201 -11.41 -5.57 16.55
CA LEU A 201 -12.57 -5.12 15.76
C LEU A 201 -12.71 -3.60 15.78
N ALA A 202 -12.51 -2.94 16.92
CA ALA A 202 -12.54 -1.49 17.02
C ALA A 202 -11.47 -0.83 16.12
N MET A 203 -10.24 -1.36 16.12
CA MET A 203 -9.18 -0.90 15.22
C MET A 203 -9.57 -1.11 13.75
N ARG A 204 -10.19 -2.24 13.40
CA ARG A 204 -10.65 -2.49 12.01
C ARG A 204 -11.74 -1.50 11.60
N MET A 205 -12.69 -1.19 12.47
CA MET A 205 -13.73 -0.20 12.19
C MET A 205 -13.16 1.20 11.97
N GLN A 206 -12.08 1.56 12.66
CA GLN A 206 -11.36 2.82 12.41
C GLN A 206 -10.64 2.81 11.06
N ASP A 207 -9.94 1.72 10.71
CA ASP A 207 -9.26 1.57 9.41
C ASP A 207 -10.24 1.68 8.23
N VAL A 208 -11.45 1.12 8.34
CA VAL A 208 -12.48 1.25 7.28
C VAL A 208 -12.95 2.70 7.15
N LYS A 209 -13.18 3.40 8.26
CA LYS A 209 -13.58 4.82 8.23
C LYS A 209 -12.51 5.70 7.58
N SER A 210 -11.25 5.56 8.00
CA SER A 210 -10.14 6.33 7.46
C SER A 210 -9.86 6.01 5.99
N SER A 211 -10.01 4.75 5.57
CA SER A 211 -9.86 4.35 4.16
C SER A 211 -10.97 4.93 3.28
N THR A 212 -12.21 4.98 3.79
CA THR A 212 -13.36 5.56 3.07
C THR A 212 -13.23 7.08 2.94
N GLU A 213 -12.68 7.74 3.97
CA GLU A 213 -12.39 9.18 3.94
C GLU A 213 -11.21 9.51 3.02
N ALA A 214 -10.16 8.69 3.01
CA ALA A 214 -9.02 8.85 2.11
C ALA A 214 -9.42 8.66 0.63
N GLN A 215 -10.35 7.75 0.32
CA GLN A 215 -10.93 7.60 -1.01
C GLN A 215 -11.88 8.75 -1.42
N ARG A 216 -12.35 9.58 -0.46
CA ARG A 216 -13.14 10.78 -0.72
C ARG A 216 -12.31 12.08 -0.81
N GLY A 217 -10.99 12.02 -0.62
CA GLY A 217 -10.08 13.16 -0.82
C GLY A 217 -10.08 13.67 -2.27
N PRO A 218 -9.74 14.95 -2.47
CA PRO A 218 -10.52 15.89 -3.28
C PRO A 218 -10.74 15.36 -4.71
N MET A 219 -11.99 15.05 -5.04
CA MET A 219 -12.41 15.17 -6.43
C MET A 219 -12.17 16.63 -6.83
N MET A 220 -11.24 16.81 -7.76
CA MET A 220 -10.79 18.06 -8.36
C MET A 220 -11.89 19.13 -8.40
N ALA A 221 -11.60 20.27 -7.77
CA ALA A 221 -12.12 21.57 -8.21
C ALA A 221 -11.10 22.16 -9.20
#